data_AF-A0ABD3W2V9-F1
#
_entry.id   AF-A0ABD3W2V9-F1
#
_cell.length_a   1.000
_cell.length_b   1.000
_cell.length_c   1.000
_cell.angle_alpha   90.00
_cell.angle_beta   90.00
_cell.angle_gamma   90.00
#
_symmetry.space_group_name_H-M   'P 1'
#
loop_
_entity.id
_entity.type
_entity.pdbx_description
1 polymer ?
#
loop_
_entity_poly.entity_id
_entity_poly.type
_entity_poly.pdbx_seq_one_letter_code
_entity_poly.pdbx_strand_id
1 'polypeptide(L)'
;NDTPGGFPEEILSCTNLEYLNMYYQGLVSVPADIQKLTKLKVLNIGHNPYILSIPAELGRIQTLQRLELDECPLLKTPPKEIRDKGFASTYAYLQRLLSGSTSCKRTKLMLVGLGGAGKTSLVRSLLSKDGKAQLTLGEEITDGIDISTWTVNKDGDQLTFNVWDFAGQTIYYNTHQFFLSNRAVYLLLWNVRLGYEHAGLDFWLNSISVHAPQAPIFVVGSHSDQVASLELPIEELKERYRQIAGFHFISSWTGM
;
A
#
# COMPACT_ATOMS: atom_id res chain seq x y z
N ASN A 1 -13.12 -36.03 23.26
CA ASN A 1 -12.61 -34.65 23.19
C ASN A 1 -13.16 -34.04 21.91
N ASP A 2 -14.44 -33.65 21.95
CA ASP A 2 -15.16 -33.13 20.80
C ASP A 2 -14.97 -31.62 20.74
N THR A 3 -14.01 -31.16 19.94
CA THR A 3 -14.02 -29.79 19.43
C THR A 3 -15.06 -29.75 18.29
N PRO A 4 -16.19 -29.05 18.44
CA PRO A 4 -17.22 -29.01 17.42
C PRO A 4 -16.65 -28.31 16.17
N GLY A 5 -16.58 -29.00 15.03
CA GLY A 5 -16.12 -28.45 13.73
C GLY A 5 -14.62 -28.60 13.42
N GLY A 6 -13.92 -29.49 14.14
CA GLY A 6 -12.49 -29.72 13.96
C GLY A 6 -12.15 -30.63 12.78
N PHE A 7 -10.97 -30.40 12.19
CA PHE A 7 -10.34 -31.34 11.27
C PHE A 7 -9.97 -32.64 12.03
N PRO A 8 -10.29 -33.85 11.54
CA PRO A 8 -9.97 -35.11 12.22
C PRO A 8 -8.47 -35.39 12.12
N GLU A 9 -7.73 -35.06 13.18
CA GLU A 9 -6.26 -35.15 13.20
C GLU A 9 -5.74 -36.59 13.01
N GLU A 10 -6.55 -37.60 13.34
CA GLU A 10 -6.20 -39.01 13.14
C GLU A 10 -5.92 -39.33 11.67
N ILE A 11 -6.60 -38.64 10.72
CA ILE A 11 -6.36 -38.81 9.27
C ILE A 11 -4.93 -38.43 8.90
N LEU A 12 -4.28 -37.54 9.65
CA LEU A 12 -2.90 -37.10 9.40
C LEU A 12 -1.87 -38.22 9.58
N SER A 13 -2.26 -39.32 10.23
CA SER A 13 -1.43 -40.53 10.34
C SER A 13 -1.47 -41.41 9.09
N CYS A 14 -2.44 -41.20 8.20
CA CYS A 14 -2.63 -41.99 6.97
C CYS A 14 -1.67 -41.55 5.86
N THR A 15 -0.36 -41.81 6.01
CA THR A 15 0.68 -41.36 5.06
C THR A 15 0.55 -41.89 3.62
N ASN A 16 -0.28 -42.91 3.40
CA ASN A 16 -0.60 -43.44 2.07
C ASN A 16 -1.84 -42.80 1.42
N LEU A 17 -2.50 -41.84 2.07
CA LEU A 17 -3.71 -41.22 1.57
C LEU A 17 -3.42 -40.39 0.31
N GLU A 18 -4.11 -40.69 -0.79
CA GLU A 18 -3.98 -39.96 -2.06
C GLU A 18 -5.13 -38.97 -2.31
N TYR A 19 -6.31 -39.23 -1.73
CA TYR A 19 -7.51 -38.43 -1.92
C TYR A 19 -8.17 -38.18 -0.56
N LEU A 20 -8.37 -36.90 -0.23
CA LEU A 20 -9.07 -36.48 0.98
C LEU A 20 -10.19 -35.51 0.60
N ASN A 21 -11.43 -35.90 0.91
CA ASN A 21 -12.60 -35.06 0.70
C ASN A 21 -13.23 -34.72 2.05
N MET A 22 -13.20 -33.43 2.37
CA MET A 22 -13.76 -32.79 3.56
C MET A 22 -14.77 -31.69 3.15
N TYR A 23 -15.48 -31.91 2.04
CA TYR A 23 -16.54 -31.05 1.57
C TYR A 23 -17.65 -30.94 2.62
N TYR A 24 -18.08 -29.71 2.92
CA TYR A 24 -19.20 -29.42 3.83
C TYR A 24 -19.08 -30.10 5.21
N GLN A 25 -17.92 -29.99 5.85
CA GLN A 25 -17.64 -30.59 7.17
C GLN A 25 -17.62 -29.56 8.31
N GLY A 26 -17.99 -28.31 8.04
CA GLY A 26 -17.94 -27.24 9.05
C GLY A 26 -16.54 -26.90 9.53
N LEU A 27 -15.52 -27.14 8.68
CA LEU A 27 -14.12 -26.88 9.04
C LEU A 27 -13.89 -25.41 9.38
N VAL A 28 -13.20 -25.18 10.51
CA VAL A 28 -12.73 -23.85 10.90
C VAL A 28 -11.25 -23.64 10.51
N SER A 29 -10.47 -24.72 10.52
CA SER A 29 -9.06 -24.72 10.13
C SER A 29 -8.63 -26.08 9.58
N VAL A 30 -7.50 -26.10 8.88
CA VAL A 30 -6.75 -27.32 8.53
C VAL A 30 -5.42 -27.25 9.28
N PRO A 31 -5.01 -28.32 10.00
CA PRO A 31 -3.77 -28.32 10.77
C PRO A 31 -2.54 -28.34 9.86
N ALA A 32 -1.45 -27.67 10.29
CA ALA A 32 -0.17 -27.64 9.58
C ALA A 32 0.41 -29.04 9.34
N ASP A 33 0.08 -30.00 10.20
CA ASP A 33 0.45 -31.40 10.08
C ASP A 33 -0.11 -32.12 8.85
N ILE A 34 -1.00 -31.48 8.07
CA ILE A 34 -1.44 -31.97 6.76
C ILE A 34 -0.27 -32.27 5.81
N GLN A 35 0.89 -31.61 5.99
CA GLN A 35 2.13 -31.93 5.26
C GLN A 35 2.62 -33.37 5.42
N LYS A 36 2.18 -34.09 6.48
CA LYS A 36 2.52 -35.50 6.71
C LYS A 36 1.93 -36.42 5.64
N LEU A 37 0.86 -35.99 4.97
CA LEU A 37 0.21 -36.72 3.88
C LEU A 37 1.00 -36.55 2.57
N THR A 38 2.23 -37.07 2.54
CA THR A 38 3.20 -36.87 1.45
C THR A 38 2.81 -37.48 0.11
N LYS A 39 1.77 -38.34 0.08
CA LYS A 39 1.20 -38.93 -1.15
C LYS A 39 -0.12 -38.29 -1.58
N LEU A 40 -0.61 -37.28 -0.86
CA LEU A 40 -1.89 -36.65 -1.16
C LEU A 40 -1.85 -35.98 -2.54
N LYS A 41 -2.77 -36.35 -3.42
CA LYS A 41 -2.92 -35.82 -4.78
C LYS A 41 -4.10 -34.85 -4.87
N VAL A 42 -5.17 -35.11 -4.13
CA VAL A 42 -6.38 -34.28 -4.15
C VAL A 42 -6.84 -33.99 -2.73
N LEU A 43 -7.05 -32.71 -2.45
CA LEU A 43 -7.71 -32.22 -1.24
C LEU A 43 -8.92 -31.39 -1.63
N ASN A 44 -10.12 -31.82 -1.22
CA ASN A 44 -11.33 -31.02 -1.32
C ASN A 44 -11.75 -30.58 0.08
N ILE A 45 -11.81 -29.26 0.29
CA ILE A 45 -12.36 -28.65 1.50
C ILE A 45 -13.43 -27.59 1.16
N GLY A 46 -14.07 -27.72 -0.01
CA GLY A 46 -15.11 -26.81 -0.46
C GLY A 46 -16.31 -26.79 0.48
N HIS A 47 -17.09 -25.71 0.38
CA HIS A 47 -18.31 -25.49 1.17
C HIS A 47 -18.10 -25.55 2.69
N ASN A 48 -16.96 -25.04 3.17
CA ASN A 48 -16.72 -24.86 4.60
C ASN A 48 -16.80 -23.36 4.94
N PRO A 49 -17.98 -22.84 5.32
CA PRO A 49 -18.21 -21.40 5.44
C PRO A 49 -17.42 -20.72 6.56
N TYR A 50 -16.98 -21.49 7.55
CA TYR A 50 -16.27 -20.99 8.74
C TYR A 50 -14.74 -21.09 8.63
N ILE A 51 -14.20 -21.63 7.53
CA ILE A 51 -12.75 -21.76 7.38
C ILE A 51 -12.11 -20.39 7.14
N LEU A 52 -11.19 -19.99 8.01
CA LEU A 52 -10.54 -18.68 7.95
C LEU A 52 -9.25 -18.69 7.12
N SER A 53 -8.51 -19.81 7.19
CA SER A 53 -7.22 -20.00 6.54
C SER A 53 -6.93 -21.49 6.33
N ILE A 54 -6.13 -21.78 5.31
CA ILE A 54 -5.44 -23.07 5.18
C ILE A 54 -3.93 -22.91 5.45
N PRO A 55 -3.25 -23.94 5.95
CA PRO A 55 -1.84 -23.86 6.32
C PRO A 55 -0.95 -23.78 5.07
N ALA A 56 0.13 -22.99 5.15
CA ALA A 56 1.10 -22.86 4.07
C ALA A 56 1.81 -24.19 3.79
N GLU A 57 1.86 -25.07 4.78
CA GLU A 57 2.40 -26.44 4.77
C GLU A 57 1.80 -27.34 3.67
N LEU A 58 0.59 -27.05 3.18
CA LEU A 58 0.05 -27.68 1.97
C LEU A 58 0.98 -27.50 0.75
N GLY A 59 1.73 -26.39 0.70
CA GLY A 59 2.77 -26.13 -0.31
C GLY A 59 4.01 -27.02 -0.21
N ARG A 60 4.16 -27.83 0.86
CA ARG A 60 5.24 -28.84 0.96
C ARG A 60 4.86 -30.18 0.31
N ILE A 61 3.57 -30.43 0.07
CA ILE A 61 3.09 -31.70 -0.48
C ILE A 61 3.29 -31.70 -2.00
N GLN A 62 4.46 -32.17 -2.45
CA GLN A 62 4.85 -32.15 -3.86
C GLN A 62 3.95 -33.00 -4.77
N THR A 63 3.22 -33.95 -4.21
CA THR A 63 2.28 -34.81 -4.95
C THR A 63 0.92 -34.17 -5.18
N LEU A 64 0.62 -33.04 -4.52
CA LEU A 64 -0.69 -32.40 -4.61
C LEU A 64 -0.90 -31.86 -6.03
N GLN A 65 -1.98 -32.29 -6.66
CA GLN A 65 -2.36 -31.96 -8.04
C GLN A 65 -3.66 -31.16 -8.11
N ARG A 66 -4.48 -31.21 -7.05
CA ARG A 66 -5.75 -30.50 -6.98
C ARG A 66 -6.08 -30.09 -5.55
N LEU A 67 -6.53 -28.84 -5.41
CA LEU A 67 -6.99 -28.25 -4.16
C LEU A 67 -8.30 -27.51 -4.45
N GLU A 68 -9.41 -28.04 -3.94
CA GLU A 68 -10.75 -27.47 -4.14
C GLU A 68 -11.15 -26.64 -2.91
N LEU A 69 -11.34 -25.33 -3.11
CA LEU A 69 -11.59 -24.31 -2.07
C LEU A 69 -12.88 -23.53 -2.33
N ASP A 70 -13.79 -24.09 -3.12
CA ASP A 70 -15.00 -23.42 -3.57
C ASP A 70 -15.96 -23.17 -2.39
N GLU A 71 -16.74 -22.10 -2.44
CA GLU A 71 -17.74 -21.78 -1.40
C GLU A 71 -17.18 -21.70 0.03
N CYS A 72 -15.99 -21.12 0.17
CA CYS A 72 -15.34 -20.76 1.45
C CYS A 72 -15.29 -19.23 1.62
N PRO A 73 -16.42 -18.55 1.94
CA PRO A 73 -16.55 -17.09 1.96
C PRO A 73 -15.65 -16.38 2.97
N LEU A 74 -15.35 -17.00 4.12
CA LEU A 74 -14.51 -16.41 5.17
C LEU A 74 -13.01 -16.70 4.98
N LEU A 75 -12.63 -17.49 3.98
CA LEU A 75 -11.25 -17.86 3.72
C LEU A 75 -10.44 -16.65 3.24
N LYS A 76 -9.56 -16.13 4.10
CA LYS A 76 -8.72 -14.96 3.81
C LYS A 76 -7.41 -15.33 3.10
N THR A 77 -6.93 -16.55 3.33
CA THR A 77 -5.63 -17.01 2.86
C THR A 77 -5.76 -18.43 2.34
N PRO A 78 -5.52 -18.69 1.03
CA PRO A 78 -5.16 -17.74 -0.03
C PRO A 78 -6.28 -16.74 -0.37
N PRO A 79 -5.95 -15.50 -0.77
CA PRO A 79 -6.93 -14.51 -1.21
C PRO A 79 -7.76 -15.00 -2.39
N LYS A 80 -9.02 -14.55 -2.48
CA LYS A 80 -9.95 -15.00 -3.52
C LYS A 80 -9.39 -14.80 -4.93
N GLU A 81 -8.71 -13.68 -5.18
CA GLU A 81 -8.12 -13.33 -6.48
C GLU A 81 -6.99 -14.29 -6.90
N ILE A 82 -6.38 -14.99 -5.94
CA ILE A 82 -5.39 -16.04 -6.21
C ILE A 82 -6.08 -17.38 -6.46
N ARG A 83 -7.13 -17.69 -5.69
CA ARG A 83 -7.93 -18.91 -5.85
C ARG A 83 -8.62 -18.95 -7.21
N ASP A 84 -9.18 -17.83 -7.65
CA ASP A 84 -9.87 -17.69 -8.93
C ASP A 84 -8.94 -17.92 -10.13
N LYS A 85 -7.62 -17.79 -9.95
CA LYS A 85 -6.59 -18.13 -10.96
C LYS A 85 -6.25 -19.62 -11.00
N GLY A 86 -6.93 -20.43 -10.19
CA GLY A 86 -6.82 -21.88 -10.16
C GLY A 86 -5.68 -22.43 -9.29
N PHE A 87 -5.53 -23.75 -9.39
CA PHE A 87 -4.65 -24.55 -8.52
C PHE A 87 -3.19 -24.07 -8.54
N ALA A 88 -2.59 -23.90 -9.72
CA ALA A 88 -1.17 -23.55 -9.83
C ALA A 88 -0.82 -22.23 -9.10
N SER A 89 -1.67 -21.20 -9.25
CA SER A 89 -1.50 -19.91 -8.56
C SER A 89 -1.67 -20.04 -7.05
N THR A 90 -2.68 -20.81 -6.62
CA THR A 90 -2.99 -21.07 -5.21
C THR A 90 -1.84 -21.84 -4.53
N TYR A 91 -1.36 -22.89 -5.17
CA TYR A 91 -0.25 -23.70 -4.67
C TYR A 91 1.06 -22.91 -4.63
N ALA A 92 1.38 -22.15 -5.68
CA ALA A 92 2.56 -21.28 -5.69
C ALA A 92 2.50 -20.20 -4.60
N TYR A 93 1.31 -19.66 -4.30
CA TYR A 93 1.12 -18.73 -3.18
C TYR A 93 1.42 -19.39 -1.83
N LEU A 94 0.93 -20.61 -1.58
CA LEU A 94 1.22 -21.37 -0.36
C LEU A 94 2.72 -21.68 -0.24
N GLN A 95 3.37 -22.08 -1.34
CA GLN A 95 4.83 -22.26 -1.38
C GLN A 95 5.58 -20.97 -1.07
N ARG A 96 5.09 -19.83 -1.58
CA ARG A 96 5.72 -18.54 -1.32
C ARG A 96 5.59 -18.11 0.14
N LEU A 97 4.48 -18.43 0.81
CA LEU A 97 4.35 -18.23 2.26
C LEU A 97 5.41 -19.01 3.05
N LEU A 98 5.78 -20.21 2.60
CA LEU A 98 6.84 -21.01 3.21
C LEU A 98 8.25 -20.45 2.95
N SER A 99 8.46 -19.75 1.82
CA SER A 99 9.74 -19.13 1.47
C SER A 99 10.04 -17.85 2.27
N GLY A 100 9.13 -17.43 3.17
CA GLY A 100 9.25 -16.25 4.01
C GLY A 100 8.72 -14.97 3.35
N SER A 101 8.92 -13.84 4.02
CA SER A 101 8.55 -12.52 3.53
C SER A 101 9.71 -11.85 2.78
N THR A 102 9.47 -11.40 1.55
CA THR A 102 10.40 -10.51 0.86
C THR A 102 10.16 -9.06 1.27
N SER A 103 11.22 -8.27 1.49
CA SER A 103 11.09 -6.84 1.73
C SER A 103 10.34 -6.17 0.58
N CYS A 104 9.20 -5.54 0.87
CA CYS A 104 8.44 -4.76 -0.10
C CYS A 104 8.84 -3.29 0.04
N LYS A 105 9.79 -2.86 -0.78
CA LYS A 105 10.25 -1.46 -0.83
C LYS A 105 9.35 -0.63 -1.74
N ARG A 106 8.04 -0.57 -1.40
CA ARG A 106 7.05 0.24 -2.12
C ARG A 106 6.19 1.02 -1.14
N THR A 107 6.03 2.32 -1.38
CA THR A 107 5.17 3.20 -0.55
C THR A 107 4.46 4.25 -1.39
N LYS A 108 3.50 4.98 -0.80
CA LYS A 108 2.85 6.11 -1.46
C LYS A 108 3.66 7.39 -1.23
N LEU A 109 3.77 8.23 -2.25
CA LEU A 109 4.17 9.63 -2.13
C LEU A 109 2.95 10.49 -2.43
N MET A 110 2.48 11.24 -1.45
CA MET A 110 1.23 11.99 -1.51
C MET A 110 1.55 13.48 -1.66
N LEU A 111 1.19 14.11 -2.79
CA LEU A 111 1.31 15.55 -2.95
C LEU A 111 0.01 16.22 -2.54
N VAL A 112 0.07 17.08 -1.54
CA VAL A 112 -1.08 17.82 -1.01
C VAL A 112 -0.77 19.30 -0.91
N GLY A 113 -1.79 20.14 -0.85
CA GLY A 113 -1.66 21.59 -0.87
C GLY A 113 -2.70 22.25 -1.77
N LEU A 114 -2.88 23.57 -1.63
CA LEU A 114 -3.86 24.32 -2.43
C LEU A 114 -3.59 24.24 -3.94
N GLY A 115 -4.61 24.54 -4.75
CA GLY A 115 -4.46 24.78 -6.18
C GLY A 115 -3.38 25.84 -6.46
N GLY A 116 -2.60 25.65 -7.53
CA GLY A 116 -1.51 26.58 -7.87
C GLY A 116 -0.27 26.51 -6.98
N ALA A 117 -0.20 25.56 -6.02
CA ALA A 117 0.97 25.36 -5.17
C ALA A 117 2.18 24.70 -5.89
N GLY A 118 2.02 24.27 -7.15
CA GLY A 118 3.12 23.67 -7.94
C GLY A 118 3.28 22.15 -7.83
N LYS A 119 2.25 21.42 -7.37
CA LYS A 119 2.26 19.94 -7.19
C LYS A 119 2.64 19.21 -8.47
N THR A 120 1.90 19.43 -9.55
CA THR A 120 2.13 18.81 -10.85
C THR A 120 3.51 19.15 -11.42
N SER A 121 3.97 20.39 -11.24
CA SER A 121 5.32 20.81 -11.65
C SER A 121 6.40 20.04 -10.90
N LEU A 122 6.23 19.82 -9.58
CA LEU A 122 7.15 19.04 -8.78
C LEU A 122 7.15 17.56 -9.18
N VAL A 123 5.98 16.95 -9.41
CA VAL A 123 5.88 15.56 -9.90
C VAL A 123 6.63 15.39 -11.21
N ARG A 124 6.41 16.30 -12.17
CA ARG A 124 7.12 16.27 -13.46
C ARG A 124 8.64 16.38 -13.26
N SER A 125 9.10 17.23 -12.34
CA SER A 125 10.52 17.35 -12.02
C SER A 125 11.10 16.06 -11.44
N LEU A 126 10.40 15.43 -10.48
CA LEU A 126 10.81 14.17 -9.86
C LEU A 126 10.87 13.00 -10.86
N LEU A 127 9.95 12.96 -11.82
CA LEU A 127 9.89 11.93 -12.86
C LEU A 127 10.85 12.17 -14.02
N SER A 128 11.34 13.40 -14.20
CA SER A 128 12.30 13.73 -15.25
C SER A 128 13.68 13.11 -14.95
N LYS A 129 14.37 12.61 -15.99
CA LYS A 129 15.71 12.02 -15.84
C LYS A 129 16.78 13.03 -15.40
N ASP A 130 16.53 14.32 -15.63
CA ASP A 130 17.49 15.41 -15.38
C ASP A 130 17.10 16.29 -14.18
N GLY A 131 16.03 15.96 -13.45
CA GLY A 131 15.54 16.71 -12.29
C GLY A 131 15.03 18.12 -12.62
N LYS A 132 14.71 18.41 -13.89
CA LYS A 132 14.23 19.71 -14.36
C LYS A 132 12.83 19.57 -14.96
N ALA A 133 11.88 20.34 -14.44
CA ALA A 133 10.58 20.50 -15.06
C ALA A 133 10.71 21.24 -16.40
N GLN A 134 10.31 20.63 -17.52
CA GLN A 134 10.03 21.38 -18.74
C GLN A 134 8.84 22.30 -18.49
N LEU A 135 9.10 23.61 -18.40
CA LEU A 135 8.09 24.66 -18.34
C LEU A 135 7.17 24.54 -19.57
N THR A 136 5.93 24.15 -19.35
CA THR A 136 4.88 24.28 -20.36
C THR A 136 4.18 25.61 -20.14
N LEU A 137 4.14 26.44 -21.18
CA LEU A 137 3.28 27.62 -21.26
C LEU A 137 1.82 27.16 -21.20
N GLY A 138 1.20 27.23 -20.02
CA GLY A 138 -0.20 26.88 -19.80
C GLY A 138 -0.39 26.20 -18.45
N GLU A 139 -0.94 26.95 -17.48
CA GLU A 139 -1.42 26.42 -16.21
C GLU A 139 -2.70 25.60 -16.44
N GLU A 140 -2.57 24.39 -16.99
CA GLU A 140 -3.66 23.43 -16.96
C GLU A 140 -3.79 22.89 -15.53
N ILE A 141 -4.84 23.31 -14.84
CA ILE A 141 -5.22 22.80 -13.52
C ILE A 141 -5.52 21.31 -13.70
N THR A 142 -4.77 20.44 -13.02
CA THR A 142 -5.08 19.00 -12.97
C THR A 142 -6.52 18.80 -12.52
N ASP A 143 -7.29 18.03 -13.27
CA ASP A 143 -8.65 17.62 -12.90
C ASP A 143 -8.60 16.17 -12.38
N GLY A 144 -9.15 15.93 -11.19
CA GLY A 144 -9.14 14.60 -10.54
C GLY A 144 -7.83 14.18 -9.86
N ILE A 145 -7.40 12.93 -10.09
CA ILE A 145 -6.26 12.28 -9.43
C ILE A 145 -5.38 11.63 -10.50
N ASP A 146 -4.11 12.01 -10.56
CA ASP A 146 -3.11 11.33 -11.39
C ASP A 146 -2.20 10.44 -10.51
N ILE A 147 -1.93 9.22 -10.97
CA ILE A 147 -1.10 8.23 -10.27
C ILE A 147 0.02 7.79 -11.19
N SER A 148 1.24 8.13 -10.81
CA SER A 148 2.47 7.74 -11.51
C SER A 148 3.37 6.88 -10.62
N THR A 149 4.37 6.23 -11.21
CA THR A 149 5.36 5.44 -10.47
C THR A 149 6.72 6.11 -10.58
N TRP A 150 7.33 6.40 -9.43
CA TRP A 150 8.67 6.95 -9.32
C TRP A 150 9.58 5.96 -8.60
N THR A 151 10.72 5.62 -9.20
CA THR A 151 11.66 4.66 -8.65
C THR A 151 12.95 5.38 -8.30
N VAL A 152 13.35 5.30 -7.03
CA VAL A 152 14.62 5.82 -6.54
C VAL A 152 15.56 4.65 -6.30
N ASN A 153 16.78 4.76 -6.81
CA ASN A 153 17.86 3.84 -6.48
C ASN A 153 18.89 4.58 -5.63
N LYS A 154 19.13 4.11 -4.41
CA LYS A 154 20.13 4.66 -3.51
C LYS A 154 20.95 3.53 -2.93
N ASP A 155 22.27 3.57 -3.10
CA ASP A 155 23.21 2.60 -2.55
C ASP A 155 22.90 1.13 -2.93
N GLY A 156 22.34 0.91 -4.12
CA GLY A 156 21.94 -0.42 -4.61
C GLY A 156 20.55 -0.85 -4.14
N ASP A 157 19.90 -0.06 -3.29
CA ASP A 157 18.54 -0.29 -2.82
C ASP A 157 17.52 0.48 -3.65
N GLN A 158 16.61 -0.27 -4.28
CA GLN A 158 15.52 0.28 -5.07
C GLN A 158 14.28 0.47 -4.21
N LEU A 159 13.78 1.71 -4.16
CA LEU A 159 12.54 2.10 -3.51
C LEU A 159 11.56 2.63 -4.55
N THR A 160 10.36 2.07 -4.58
CA THR A 160 9.30 2.47 -5.52
C THR A 160 8.24 3.31 -4.81
N PHE A 161 7.95 4.49 -5.34
CA PHE A 161 6.86 5.34 -4.90
C PHE A 161 5.70 5.29 -5.90
N ASN A 162 4.49 5.08 -5.40
CA ASN A 162 3.29 5.46 -6.13
C ASN A 162 3.03 6.93 -5.82
N VAL A 163 3.24 7.80 -6.80
CA VAL A 163 3.08 9.25 -6.64
C VAL A 163 1.65 9.62 -6.96
N TRP A 164 0.96 10.19 -5.99
CA TRP A 164 -0.43 10.66 -6.10
C TRP A 164 -0.42 12.18 -6.23
N ASP A 165 -0.76 12.68 -7.41
CA ASP A 165 -0.96 14.11 -7.68
C ASP A 165 -2.45 14.43 -7.67
N PHE A 166 -2.88 15.19 -6.68
CA PHE A 166 -4.28 15.57 -6.51
C PHE A 166 -4.53 16.95 -7.12
N ALA A 167 -5.62 17.07 -7.87
CA ALA A 167 -6.19 18.36 -8.25
C ALA A 167 -6.35 19.25 -7.02
N GLY A 168 -5.83 20.48 -7.06
CA GLY A 168 -5.92 21.42 -5.94
C GLY A 168 -7.25 22.16 -5.82
N GLN A 169 -8.31 21.69 -6.48
CA GLN A 169 -9.62 22.35 -6.44
C GLN A 169 -10.35 22.05 -5.11
N THR A 170 -10.98 23.08 -4.56
CA THR A 170 -11.70 23.07 -3.27
C THR A 170 -12.78 22.00 -3.16
N ILE A 171 -13.37 21.60 -4.29
CA ILE A 171 -14.46 20.64 -4.36
C ILE A 171 -14.01 19.22 -3.97
N TYR A 172 -12.72 18.90 -4.10
CA TYR A 172 -12.20 17.55 -3.87
C TYR A 172 -11.59 17.32 -2.48
N TYR A 173 -11.50 18.34 -1.61
CA TYR A 173 -10.88 18.22 -0.27
C TYR A 173 -11.50 17.11 0.59
N ASN A 174 -12.82 16.98 0.58
CA ASN A 174 -13.53 15.95 1.35
C ASN A 174 -13.25 14.54 0.81
N THR A 175 -13.08 14.41 -0.51
CA THR A 175 -12.81 13.10 -1.14
C THR A 175 -11.37 12.64 -0.97
N HIS A 176 -10.42 13.56 -0.78
CA HIS A 176 -9.01 13.21 -0.65
C HIS A 176 -8.67 12.57 0.70
N GLN A 177 -9.46 12.83 1.74
CA GLN A 177 -9.31 12.21 3.06
C GLN A 177 -9.39 10.68 3.00
N PHE A 178 -10.15 10.11 2.05
CA PHE A 178 -10.26 8.65 1.87
C PHE A 178 -8.93 7.98 1.47
N PHE A 179 -7.99 8.73 0.92
CA PHE A 179 -6.72 8.19 0.42
C PHE A 179 -5.55 8.40 1.38
N LEU A 180 -5.76 9.19 2.44
CA LEU A 180 -4.77 9.42 3.51
C LEU A 180 -4.57 8.13 4.32
N SER A 181 -3.32 7.77 4.54
CA SER A 181 -2.94 6.58 5.30
C SER A 181 -1.52 6.70 5.88
N ASN A 182 -1.24 5.95 6.95
CA ASN A 182 0.08 5.92 7.60
C ASN A 182 1.21 5.36 6.71
N ARG A 183 0.89 4.50 5.74
CA ARG A 183 1.87 3.89 4.82
C ARG A 183 2.09 4.79 3.61
N ALA A 184 2.53 6.01 3.87
CA ALA A 184 2.77 7.04 2.88
C ALA A 184 3.83 8.04 3.38
N VAL A 185 4.41 8.78 2.44
CA VAL A 185 5.19 10.00 2.68
C VAL A 185 4.41 11.17 2.10
N TYR A 186 4.26 12.27 2.84
CA TYR A 186 3.52 13.44 2.38
C TYR A 186 4.46 14.57 1.99
N LEU A 187 4.23 15.16 0.82
CA LEU A 187 4.80 16.44 0.42
C LEU A 187 3.67 17.48 0.46
N LEU A 188 3.70 18.36 1.46
CA LEU A 188 2.76 19.46 1.60
C LEU A 188 3.33 20.69 0.89
N LEU A 189 2.82 20.97 -0.31
CA LEU A 189 3.28 22.08 -1.11
C LEU A 189 2.47 23.34 -0.84
N TRP A 190 3.16 24.47 -0.84
CA TRP A 190 2.54 25.78 -0.82
C TRP A 190 3.29 26.77 -1.70
N ASN A 191 2.61 27.84 -2.13
CA ASN A 191 3.20 28.91 -2.92
C ASN A 191 3.68 30.02 -1.97
N VAL A 192 4.98 30.22 -1.87
CA VAL A 192 5.55 31.17 -0.89
C VAL A 192 5.17 32.63 -1.15
N ARG A 193 4.76 32.96 -2.38
CA ARG A 193 4.33 34.31 -2.78
C ARG A 193 3.02 34.74 -2.13
N LEU A 194 2.19 33.77 -1.72
CA LEU A 194 0.86 34.03 -1.17
C LEU A 194 0.86 34.22 0.35
N GLY A 195 2.01 34.05 1.00
CA GLY A 195 2.10 34.01 2.45
C GLY A 195 1.58 32.68 3.04
N TYR A 196 2.13 32.27 4.18
CA TYR A 196 1.79 30.97 4.77
C TYR A 196 0.37 30.93 5.35
N GLU A 197 -0.15 32.08 5.80
CA GLU A 197 -1.49 32.23 6.38
C GLU A 197 -2.61 31.84 5.41
N HIS A 198 -2.40 32.08 4.12
CA HIS A 198 -3.37 31.75 3.07
C HIS A 198 -3.07 30.43 2.37
N ALA A 199 -2.01 29.72 2.75
CA ALA A 199 -1.55 28.53 2.05
C ALA A 199 -2.25 27.24 2.48
N GLY A 200 -3.23 27.32 3.39
CA GLY A 200 -4.00 26.17 3.85
C GLY A 200 -3.17 25.10 4.57
N LEU A 201 -2.02 25.49 5.12
CA LEU A 201 -1.09 24.57 5.78
C LEU A 201 -1.74 23.90 6.98
N ASP A 202 -2.40 24.66 7.86
CA ASP A 202 -3.08 24.12 9.04
C ASP A 202 -4.15 23.09 8.69
N PHE A 203 -4.94 23.36 7.66
CA PHE A 203 -5.96 22.42 7.20
C PHE A 203 -5.34 21.08 6.82
N TRP A 204 -4.30 21.10 5.98
CA TRP A 204 -3.65 19.88 5.50
C TRP A 204 -2.85 19.18 6.59
N LEU A 205 -2.11 19.91 7.41
CA LEU A 205 -1.36 19.35 8.53
C LEU A 205 -2.29 18.68 9.55
N ASN A 206 -3.41 19.32 9.89
CA ASN A 206 -4.41 18.74 10.77
C ASN A 206 -5.13 17.53 10.14
N SER A 207 -5.44 17.60 8.85
CA SER A 207 -6.05 16.47 8.12
C SER A 207 -5.12 15.25 8.13
N ILE A 208 -3.83 15.45 7.80
CA ILE A 208 -2.84 14.37 7.83
C ILE A 208 -2.63 13.85 9.25
N SER A 209 -2.56 14.72 10.26
CA SER A 209 -2.32 14.28 11.64
C SER A 209 -3.44 13.41 12.19
N VAL A 210 -4.69 13.69 11.81
CA VAL A 210 -5.86 12.89 12.20
C VAL A 210 -5.89 11.55 11.46
N HIS A 211 -5.66 11.54 10.14
CA HIS A 211 -5.85 10.34 9.32
C HIS A 211 -4.59 9.46 9.19
N ALA A 212 -3.40 10.04 9.35
CA ALA A 212 -2.12 9.38 9.14
C ALA A 212 -1.05 9.85 10.16
N PRO A 213 -1.28 9.72 11.48
CA PRO A 213 -0.42 10.27 12.55
C PRO A 213 1.02 9.75 12.60
N GLN A 214 1.34 8.66 11.88
CA GLN A 214 2.68 8.06 11.84
C GLN A 214 3.42 8.36 10.54
N ALA A 215 2.75 8.98 9.56
CA ALA A 215 3.38 9.27 8.28
C ALA A 215 4.26 10.52 8.37
N PRO A 216 5.47 10.51 7.77
CA PRO A 216 6.31 11.70 7.70
C PRO A 216 5.75 12.73 6.72
N ILE A 217 5.87 14.01 7.08
CA ILE A 217 5.46 15.15 6.28
C ILE A 217 6.68 16.01 5.95
N PHE A 218 6.88 16.33 4.68
CA PHE A 218 7.82 17.36 4.25
C PHE A 218 7.04 18.56 3.75
N VAL A 219 7.27 19.72 4.37
CA VAL A 219 6.64 20.97 3.94
C VAL A 219 7.52 21.59 2.86
N VAL A 220 6.95 21.86 1.69
CA VAL A 220 7.67 22.31 0.50
C VAL A 220 7.12 23.66 0.03
N GLY A 221 7.90 24.72 0.20
CA GLY A 221 7.60 26.03 -0.36
C GLY A 221 8.09 26.14 -1.80
N SER A 222 7.18 26.33 -2.75
CA SER A 222 7.51 26.61 -4.15
C SER A 222 7.63 28.10 -4.42
N HIS A 223 8.25 28.49 -5.54
CA HIS A 223 8.45 29.88 -5.96
C HIS A 223 9.36 30.68 -5.01
N SER A 224 10.31 30.01 -4.34
CA SER A 224 11.24 30.68 -3.42
C SER A 224 12.14 31.70 -4.12
N ASP A 225 12.35 31.55 -5.43
CA ASP A 225 13.07 32.48 -6.30
C ASP A 225 12.40 33.84 -6.45
N GLN A 226 11.11 33.96 -6.11
CA GLN A 226 10.31 35.17 -6.35
C GLN A 226 10.05 36.00 -5.08
N VAL A 227 10.63 35.60 -3.94
CA VAL A 227 10.43 36.27 -2.66
C VAL A 227 11.79 36.53 -1.98
N ALA A 228 11.98 37.74 -1.46
CA ALA A 228 13.23 38.13 -0.80
C ALA A 228 13.42 37.52 0.61
N SER A 229 12.31 37.24 1.31
CA SER A 229 12.31 36.67 2.66
C SER A 229 11.20 35.63 2.83
N LEU A 230 11.53 34.50 3.43
CA LEU A 230 10.58 33.43 3.75
C LEU A 230 10.13 33.57 5.20
N GLU A 231 8.85 33.88 5.40
CA GLU A 231 8.24 33.92 6.73
C GLU A 231 7.40 32.67 6.93
N LEU A 232 7.84 31.79 7.82
CA LEU A 232 7.13 30.59 8.24
C LEU A 232 7.47 30.28 9.70
N PRO A 233 6.49 30.08 10.60
CA PRO A 233 6.74 29.76 12.00
C PRO A 233 7.15 28.29 12.16
N ILE A 234 8.38 27.97 11.75
CA ILE A 234 8.91 26.58 11.68
C ILE A 234 8.86 25.89 13.04
N GLU A 235 9.28 26.58 14.10
CA GLU A 235 9.36 25.98 15.44
C GLU A 235 7.98 25.65 16.00
N GLU A 236 7.01 26.57 15.85
CA GLU A 236 5.62 26.34 16.25
C GLU A 236 5.00 25.15 15.48
N LEU A 237 5.22 25.08 14.16
CA LEU A 237 4.72 23.99 13.34
C LEU A 237 5.34 22.65 13.73
N LYS A 238 6.64 22.59 14.03
CA LYS A 238 7.29 21.35 14.50
C LYS A 238 6.80 20.92 15.88
N GLU A 239 6.56 21.87 16.77
CA GLU A 239 6.04 21.59 18.11
C GLU A 239 4.62 21.00 18.03
N ARG A 240 3.76 21.61 17.20
CA ARG A 240 2.38 21.18 17.00
C ARG A 240 2.26 19.90 16.19
N TYR A 241 3.10 19.70 15.18
CA TYR A 241 3.05 18.58 14.25
C TYR A 241 4.38 17.83 14.21
N ARG A 242 4.59 16.92 15.18
CA ARG A 242 5.82 16.11 15.31
C ARG A 242 6.16 15.24 14.10
N GLN A 243 5.20 15.04 13.21
CA GLN A 243 5.36 14.27 11.97
C GLN A 243 6.14 15.02 10.89
N ILE A 244 6.33 16.34 11.04
CA ILE A 244 7.09 17.13 10.08
C ILE A 244 8.57 16.70 10.15
N ALA A 245 9.02 16.04 9.10
CA ALA A 245 10.38 15.54 8.96
C ALA A 245 11.34 16.60 8.42
N GLY A 246 10.83 17.62 7.71
CA GLY A 246 11.66 18.68 7.15
C GLY A 246 10.88 19.77 6.42
N PHE A 247 11.58 20.87 6.16
CA PHE A 247 11.11 22.00 5.35
C PHE A 247 12.07 22.18 4.18
N HIS A 248 11.52 22.33 2.98
CA HIS A 248 12.29 22.52 1.75
C HIS A 248 11.70 23.68 0.95
N PHE A 249 12.55 24.45 0.30
CA PHE A 249 12.15 25.60 -0.50
C PHE A 249 12.76 25.46 -1.89
N ILE A 250 11.92 25.39 -2.90
CA ILE A 250 12.30 25.09 -4.28
C ILE A 250 11.99 26.25 -5.21
N SER A 251 12.88 26.48 -6.17
CA SER A 251 12.67 27.46 -7.23
C SER A 251 11.79 26.90 -8.34
N SER A 252 10.83 27.70 -8.79
CA SER A 252 9.92 27.32 -9.87
C SER A 252 10.59 27.30 -11.25
N TRP A 253 11.77 27.89 -11.39
CA TRP A 253 12.56 27.92 -12.61
C TRP A 253 13.54 26.76 -12.73
N THR A 254 14.18 26.37 -11.63
CA THR A 254 15.27 25.37 -11.64
C THR A 254 14.83 24.00 -11.15
N GLY A 255 13.70 23.88 -10.44
CA GLY A 255 13.24 22.62 -9.84
C GLY A 255 14.15 22.12 -8.70
N MET A 256 15.10 22.95 -8.28
CA MET A 256 16.01 22.75 -7.15
C MET A 256 15.79 23.85 -6.13
#